data_AF-A0A403T4Z9-F1
#
_entry.id   AF-A0A403T4Z9-F1
#
_cell.length_a   1.000
_cell.length_b   1.000
_cell.length_c   1.000
_cell.angle_alpha   90.00
_cell.angle_beta   90.00
_cell.angle_gamma   90.00
#
_symmetry.space_group_name_H-M   'P 1'
#
loop_
_entity.id
_entity.type
_entity.pdbx_description
1 polymer ?
#
loop_
_entity_poly.entity_id
_entity_poly.type
_entity_poly.pdbx_seq_one_letter_code
_entity_poly.pdbx_strand_id
1 'polypeptide(L)'
;MKMLLWIWILAPWFFALLSLGLACVLTEIPRLRTARNRRNNRDDLSLLTGGLADEIDCFFDSYMASFGHALHVTEDGDVLRVRFYARQRYFSIYEDSAGGVSQLPPETRRAVILAYTTARSMLDGLAAHTALLEKHEALLLTGTKGSADNILQQRLTENTRQLKVLHEMMCAVTEQALAQLRQGDVR
;
A
#
# COMPACT_ATOMS: atom_id res chain seq x y z
N MET A 1 58.34 31.61 44.14
CA MET A 1 58.42 31.89 42.68
C MET A 1 58.47 30.65 41.76
N LYS A 2 59.01 29.49 42.17
CA LYS A 2 59.07 28.30 41.29
C LYS A 2 57.70 27.69 40.94
N MET A 3 56.70 27.71 41.83
CA MET A 3 55.37 27.14 41.55
C MET A 3 54.57 27.87 40.45
N LEU A 4 54.71 29.19 40.33
CA LEU A 4 54.00 29.97 39.30
C LEU A 4 54.49 29.61 37.89
N LEU A 5 55.78 29.29 37.73
CA LEU A 5 56.35 28.95 36.42
C LEU A 5 55.80 27.63 35.85
N TRP A 6 55.55 26.63 36.72
CA TRP A 6 55.01 25.34 36.31
C TRP A 6 53.55 25.43 35.84
N ILE A 7 52.77 26.33 36.41
CA ILE A 7 51.37 26.57 36.01
C ILE A 7 51.29 27.09 34.57
N TRP A 8 52.20 28.00 34.18
CA TRP A 8 52.25 28.54 32.81
C TRP A 8 52.74 27.52 31.78
N ILE A 9 53.51 26.51 32.19
CA ILE A 9 54.00 25.45 31.30
C ILE A 9 52.98 24.31 31.13
N LEU A 10 52.25 23.95 32.20
CA LEU A 10 51.26 22.87 32.18
C LEU A 10 49.89 23.31 31.64
N ALA A 11 49.51 24.57 31.81
CA ALA A 11 48.20 25.06 31.35
C ALA A 11 47.96 24.86 29.83
N PRO A 12 48.89 25.17 28.91
CA PRO A 12 48.67 24.97 27.48
C PRO A 12 48.41 23.51 27.10
N TRP A 13 49.08 22.57 27.76
CA TRP A 13 48.89 21.13 27.53
C TRP A 13 47.53 20.65 28.04
N PHE A 14 47.08 21.17 29.18
CA PHE A 14 45.75 20.87 29.70
C PHE A 14 44.65 21.41 28.79
N PHE A 15 44.79 22.64 28.28
CA PHE A 15 43.84 23.21 27.32
C PHE A 15 43.84 22.48 25.98
N ALA A 16 45.00 22.00 25.50
CA ALA A 16 45.09 21.20 24.27
C ALA A 16 44.43 19.82 24.42
N LEU A 17 44.59 19.15 25.56
CA LEU A 17 43.93 17.87 25.83
C LEU A 17 42.42 18.03 26.01
N LEU A 18 42.00 19.11 26.70
CA LEU A 18 40.58 19.42 26.88
C LEU A 18 39.90 19.79 25.55
N SER A 19 40.58 20.53 24.66
CA SER A 19 40.06 20.88 23.33
C SER A 19 39.99 19.67 22.41
N LEU A 20 40.97 18.76 22.46
CA LEU A 20 40.94 17.50 21.71
C LEU A 20 39.82 16.58 22.21
N GLY A 21 39.63 16.47 23.52
CA GLY A 21 38.52 15.74 24.13
C GLY A 21 37.16 16.32 23.71
N LEU A 22 37.01 17.65 23.73
CA LEU A 22 35.79 18.31 23.26
C LEU A 22 35.55 18.09 21.76
N ALA A 23 36.59 18.16 20.92
CA ALA A 23 36.47 17.92 19.49
C ALA A 23 36.06 16.47 19.17
N CYS A 24 36.60 15.49 19.90
CA CYS A 24 36.17 14.09 19.77
C CYS A 24 34.70 13.91 20.20
N VAL A 25 34.28 14.50 21.32
CA VAL A 25 32.89 14.41 21.78
C VAL A 25 31.92 15.13 20.82
N LEU A 26 32.30 16.31 20.32
CA LEU A 26 31.51 17.09 19.36
C LEU A 26 31.38 16.41 17.99
N THR A 27 32.31 15.52 17.62
CA THR A 27 32.24 14.78 16.34
C THR A 27 31.56 13.42 16.49
N GLU A 28 31.72 12.73 17.62
CA GLU A 28 31.11 11.42 17.85
C GLU A 28 29.61 11.49 18.17
N ILE A 29 29.14 12.48 18.95
CA ILE A 29 27.71 12.63 19.26
C ILE A 29 26.83 12.81 18.00
N PRO A 30 27.14 13.71 17.04
CA PRO A 30 26.33 13.84 15.83
C PRO A 30 26.45 12.62 14.92
N ARG A 31 27.60 11.92 14.90
CA ARG A 31 27.77 10.66 14.16
C ARG A 31 26.88 9.56 14.72
N LEU A 32 26.87 9.36 16.04
CA LEU A 32 26.00 8.39 16.69
C LEU A 32 24.52 8.75 16.51
N ARG A 33 24.18 10.04 16.60
CA ARG A 33 22.80 10.51 16.37
C ARG A 33 22.35 10.28 14.93
N THR A 34 23.19 10.57 13.94
CA THR A 34 22.87 10.33 12.52
C THR A 34 22.80 8.84 12.19
N ALA A 35 23.71 8.03 12.73
CA ALA A 35 23.66 6.57 12.59
C ALA A 35 22.38 5.98 13.21
N ARG A 36 22.02 6.42 14.42
CA ARG A 36 20.78 6.00 15.09
C ARG A 36 19.54 6.45 14.32
N ASN A 37 19.52 7.68 13.83
CA ASN A 37 18.37 8.20 13.08
C ASN A 37 18.18 7.47 11.75
N ARG A 38 19.30 7.14 11.06
CA ARG A 38 19.27 6.29 9.86
C ARG A 38 18.74 4.89 10.14
N ARG A 39 19.14 4.29 11.27
CA ARG A 39 18.65 2.97 11.68
C ARG A 39 17.14 3.01 11.97
N ASN A 40 16.69 3.93 12.82
CA ASN A 40 15.26 4.09 13.10
C ASN A 40 14.45 4.30 11.81
N ASN A 41 14.92 5.17 10.91
CA ASN A 41 14.22 5.42 9.65
C ASN A 41 14.16 4.18 8.73
N ARG A 42 15.18 3.31 8.78
CA ARG A 42 15.17 2.04 8.04
C ARG A 42 14.18 1.06 8.65
N ASP A 43 14.17 0.96 9.97
CA ASP A 43 13.25 0.10 10.71
C ASP A 43 11.79 0.54 10.47
N ASP A 44 11.51 1.84 10.55
CA ASP A 44 10.19 2.43 10.26
C ASP A 44 9.75 2.16 8.81
N LEU A 45 10.67 2.28 7.84
CA LEU A 45 10.39 1.99 6.44
C LEU A 45 10.09 0.51 6.22
N SER A 46 10.84 -0.39 6.88
CA SER A 46 10.63 -1.84 6.77
C SER A 46 9.27 -2.27 7.35
N LEU A 47 8.88 -1.69 8.49
CA LEU A 47 7.57 -1.91 9.10
C LEU A 47 6.43 -1.42 8.19
N LEU A 48 6.62 -0.25 7.56
CA LEU A 48 5.66 0.27 6.59
C LEU A 48 5.54 -0.65 5.38
N THR A 49 6.65 -1.04 4.75
CA THR A 49 6.60 -1.89 3.55
C THR A 49 6.04 -3.27 3.84
N GLY A 50 6.36 -3.84 5.01
CA GLY A 50 5.77 -5.09 5.48
C GLY A 50 4.26 -4.96 5.71
N GLY A 51 3.83 -3.94 6.44
CA GLY A 51 2.41 -3.70 6.70
C GLY A 51 1.59 -3.45 5.43
N LEU A 52 2.12 -2.71 4.46
CA LEU A 52 1.47 -2.51 3.15
C LEU A 52 1.39 -3.82 2.35
N ALA A 53 2.44 -4.66 2.40
CA ALA A 53 2.43 -5.95 1.71
C ALA A 53 1.37 -6.87 2.32
N ASP A 54 1.33 -7.00 3.64
CA ASP A 54 0.36 -7.82 4.36
C ASP A 54 -1.08 -7.34 4.10
N GLU A 55 -1.32 -6.02 4.07
CA GLU A 55 -2.64 -5.45 3.76
C GLU A 55 -3.08 -5.78 2.33
N ILE A 56 -2.18 -5.62 1.35
CA ILE A 56 -2.46 -5.94 -0.05
C ILE A 56 -2.73 -7.45 -0.21
N ASP A 57 -1.89 -8.31 0.37
CA ASP A 57 -2.05 -9.77 0.33
C ASP A 57 -3.39 -10.18 0.95
N CYS A 58 -3.68 -9.74 2.19
CA CYS A 58 -4.92 -10.09 2.88
C CYS A 58 -6.16 -9.61 2.12
N PHE A 59 -6.11 -8.41 1.54
CA PHE A 59 -7.18 -7.92 0.68
C PHE A 59 -7.36 -8.81 -0.54
N PHE A 60 -6.26 -9.11 -1.26
CA PHE A 60 -6.29 -9.87 -2.50
C PHE A 60 -6.79 -11.30 -2.29
N ASP A 61 -6.32 -11.98 -1.23
CA ASP A 61 -6.77 -13.32 -0.87
C ASP A 61 -8.28 -13.35 -0.56
N SER A 62 -8.75 -12.38 0.24
CA SER A 62 -10.18 -12.24 0.59
C SER A 62 -11.04 -11.96 -0.65
N TYR A 63 -10.53 -11.11 -1.55
CA TYR A 63 -11.15 -10.83 -2.84
C TYR A 63 -11.21 -12.09 -3.72
N MET A 64 -10.11 -12.83 -3.86
CA MET A 64 -10.03 -14.02 -4.72
C MET A 64 -11.00 -15.11 -4.23
N ALA A 65 -11.03 -15.34 -2.92
CA ALA A 65 -11.93 -16.30 -2.28
C ALA A 65 -13.41 -15.96 -2.47
N SER A 66 -13.75 -14.67 -2.52
CA SER A 66 -15.15 -14.21 -2.55
C SER A 66 -15.67 -13.93 -3.97
N PHE A 67 -14.83 -13.37 -4.85
CA PHE A 67 -15.23 -12.84 -6.16
C PHE A 67 -14.29 -13.25 -7.27
N GLY A 68 -12.97 -13.19 -7.05
CA GLY A 68 -11.98 -13.34 -8.10
C GLY A 68 -12.10 -14.69 -8.83
N HIS A 69 -12.25 -15.79 -8.09
CA HIS A 69 -12.45 -17.10 -8.72
C HIS A 69 -13.74 -17.18 -9.53
N ALA A 70 -14.86 -16.66 -9.01
CA ALA A 70 -16.14 -16.67 -9.71
C ALA A 70 -16.08 -15.84 -11.00
N LEU A 71 -15.42 -14.69 -10.95
CA LEU A 71 -15.22 -13.82 -12.12
C LEU A 71 -14.30 -14.44 -13.16
N HIS A 72 -13.24 -15.13 -12.73
CA HIS A 72 -12.31 -15.81 -13.62
C HIS A 72 -12.97 -16.95 -14.41
N VAL A 73 -13.83 -17.75 -13.77
CA VAL A 73 -14.52 -18.88 -14.42
C VAL A 73 -15.76 -18.50 -15.20
N THR A 74 -16.26 -17.26 -15.07
CA THR A 74 -17.44 -16.80 -15.83
C THR A 74 -17.10 -16.71 -17.30
N GLU A 75 -17.86 -17.38 -18.18
CA GLU A 75 -17.59 -17.36 -19.62
C GLU A 75 -17.84 -15.99 -20.26
N ASP A 76 -17.23 -15.77 -21.42
CA ASP A 76 -17.45 -14.54 -22.18
C ASP A 76 -18.87 -14.53 -22.75
N GLY A 77 -19.68 -13.56 -22.34
CA GLY A 77 -21.10 -13.49 -22.68
C GLY A 77 -22.03 -13.86 -21.53
N ASP A 78 -21.49 -14.45 -20.46
CA ASP A 78 -22.23 -14.72 -19.24
C ASP A 78 -22.22 -13.53 -18.27
N VAL A 79 -23.20 -13.54 -17.37
CA VAL A 79 -23.34 -12.54 -16.32
C VAL A 79 -22.78 -13.11 -15.02
N LEU A 80 -21.86 -12.38 -14.38
CA LEU A 80 -21.42 -12.71 -13.03
C LEU A 80 -22.61 -12.63 -12.07
N ARG A 81 -22.96 -13.72 -11.39
CA ARG A 81 -24.11 -13.77 -10.45
C ARG A 81 -23.69 -13.67 -8.98
N VAL A 82 -22.69 -12.83 -8.70
CA VAL A 82 -22.19 -12.60 -7.34
C VAL A 82 -22.55 -11.19 -6.91
N ARG A 83 -23.02 -11.04 -5.67
CA ARG A 83 -23.34 -9.74 -5.07
C ARG A 83 -22.23 -9.30 -4.13
N PHE A 84 -21.86 -8.03 -4.23
CA PHE A 84 -20.88 -7.37 -3.38
C PHE A 84 -21.58 -6.30 -2.55
N TYR A 85 -21.38 -6.37 -1.24
CA TYR A 85 -21.80 -5.34 -0.31
C TYR A 85 -20.57 -4.80 0.39
N ALA A 86 -20.28 -3.52 0.18
CA ALA A 86 -19.12 -2.87 0.77
C ALA A 86 -19.15 -2.98 2.30
N ARG A 87 -18.00 -3.34 2.87
CA ARG A 87 -17.72 -3.32 4.30
C ARG A 87 -16.82 -2.13 4.63
N GLN A 88 -16.79 -1.72 5.90
CA GLN A 88 -15.99 -0.57 6.31
C GLN A 88 -14.47 -0.88 6.28
N ARG A 89 -13.72 0.07 5.71
CA ARG A 89 -12.24 0.23 5.69
C ARG A 89 -11.41 -1.01 5.29
N TYR A 90 -11.20 -1.19 3.99
CA TYR A 90 -10.32 -2.23 3.43
C TYR A 90 -8.82 -1.90 3.49
N PHE A 91 -8.45 -0.62 3.59
CA PHE A 91 -7.08 -0.14 3.32
C PHE A 91 -6.57 0.80 4.43
N SER A 92 -6.69 0.37 5.69
CA SER A 92 -6.43 1.22 6.85
C SER A 92 -4.96 1.63 6.95
N ILE A 93 -4.02 0.71 6.70
CA ILE A 93 -2.57 0.99 6.78
C ILE A 93 -2.20 2.01 5.71
N TYR A 94 -2.63 1.82 4.46
CA TYR A 94 -2.36 2.76 3.39
C TYR A 94 -2.96 4.15 3.65
N GLU A 95 -4.22 4.20 4.10
CA GLU A 95 -4.91 5.45 4.41
C GLU A 95 -4.24 6.23 5.55
N ASP A 96 -3.84 5.54 6.61
CA ASP A 96 -3.27 6.16 7.80
C ASP A 96 -1.76 6.50 7.61
N SER A 97 -1.10 5.92 6.60
CA SER A 97 0.36 6.02 6.39
C SER A 97 0.78 6.88 5.18
N ALA A 98 -0.04 7.82 4.73
CA ALA A 98 0.23 8.65 3.54
C ALA A 98 1.62 9.32 3.56
N GLY A 99 2.06 9.80 4.73
CA GLY A 99 3.40 10.38 4.90
C GLY A 99 4.53 9.37 4.70
N GLY A 100 4.35 8.13 5.16
CA GLY A 100 5.32 7.04 4.95
C GLY A 100 5.37 6.59 3.48
N VAL A 101 4.20 6.44 2.84
CA VAL A 101 4.11 6.06 1.41
C VAL A 101 4.84 7.07 0.53
N SER A 102 4.80 8.36 0.88
CA SER A 102 5.52 9.40 0.14
C SER A 102 7.05 9.22 0.13
N GLN A 103 7.60 8.58 1.17
CA GLN A 103 9.04 8.36 1.35
C GLN A 103 9.56 7.11 0.61
N LEU A 104 8.66 6.27 0.09
CA LEU A 104 9.03 5.09 -0.70
C LEU A 104 9.76 5.50 -1.99
N PRO A 105 10.62 4.61 -2.53
CA PRO A 105 11.21 4.80 -3.85
C PRO A 105 10.11 5.07 -4.91
N PRO A 106 10.37 5.91 -5.92
CA PRO A 106 9.33 6.32 -6.88
C PRO A 106 8.59 5.17 -7.55
N GLU A 107 9.31 4.10 -7.91
CA GLU A 107 8.73 2.89 -8.54
C GLU A 107 7.83 2.13 -7.55
N THR A 108 8.32 1.86 -6.33
CA THR A 108 7.54 1.22 -5.27
C THR A 108 6.30 2.03 -4.94
N ARG A 109 6.44 3.35 -4.75
CA ARG A 109 5.33 4.26 -4.46
C ARG A 109 4.26 4.20 -5.55
N ARG A 110 4.67 4.23 -6.82
CA ARG A 110 3.74 4.15 -7.95
C ARG A 110 3.02 2.80 -7.98
N ALA A 111 3.74 1.70 -7.79
CA ALA A 111 3.16 0.35 -7.78
C ALA A 111 2.12 0.20 -6.66
N VAL A 112 2.45 0.67 -5.45
CA VAL A 112 1.53 0.69 -4.30
C VAL A 112 0.27 1.50 -4.62
N ILE A 113 0.41 2.77 -5.03
CA ILE A 113 -0.72 3.64 -5.34
C ILE A 113 -1.62 3.02 -6.42
N LEU A 114 -1.00 2.41 -7.44
CA LEU A 114 -1.73 1.77 -8.53
C LEU A 114 -2.53 0.56 -8.01
N ALA A 115 -1.91 -0.31 -7.21
CA ALA A 115 -2.59 -1.46 -6.61
C ALA A 115 -3.81 -1.04 -5.78
N TYR A 116 -3.68 -0.07 -4.88
CA TYR A 116 -4.80 0.43 -4.08
C TYR A 116 -5.89 1.11 -4.91
N THR A 117 -5.50 1.86 -5.94
CA THR A 117 -6.45 2.55 -6.82
C THR A 117 -7.24 1.55 -7.66
N THR A 118 -6.57 0.55 -8.24
CA THR A 118 -7.21 -0.51 -9.01
C THR A 118 -8.08 -1.39 -8.13
N ALA A 119 -7.64 -1.71 -6.91
CA ALA A 119 -8.45 -2.43 -5.93
C ALA A 119 -9.74 -1.67 -5.60
N ARG A 120 -9.67 -0.35 -5.34
CA ARG A 120 -10.86 0.50 -5.14
C ARG A 120 -11.78 0.49 -6.35
N SER A 121 -11.24 0.68 -7.55
CA SER A 121 -12.04 0.60 -8.79
C SER A 121 -12.73 -0.75 -8.94
N MET A 122 -12.09 -1.85 -8.53
CA MET A 122 -12.68 -3.18 -8.56
C MET A 122 -13.87 -3.31 -7.59
N LEU A 123 -13.72 -2.81 -6.36
CA LEU A 123 -14.81 -2.77 -5.38
C LEU A 123 -15.98 -1.92 -5.85
N ASP A 124 -15.70 -0.74 -6.41
CA ASP A 124 -16.72 0.17 -6.96
C ASP A 124 -17.45 -0.49 -8.14
N GLY A 125 -16.72 -1.17 -9.02
CA GLY A 125 -17.27 -1.94 -10.13
C GLY A 125 -18.19 -3.06 -9.65
N LEU A 126 -17.77 -3.83 -8.65
CA LEU A 126 -18.59 -4.90 -8.05
C LEU A 126 -19.87 -4.36 -7.39
N ALA A 127 -19.79 -3.21 -6.72
CA ALA A 127 -20.96 -2.55 -6.14
C ALA A 127 -21.94 -2.09 -7.23
N ALA A 128 -21.44 -1.47 -8.30
CA ALA A 128 -22.26 -1.06 -9.43
C ALA A 128 -22.92 -2.26 -10.13
N HIS A 129 -22.18 -3.36 -10.30
CA HIS A 129 -22.68 -4.62 -10.86
C HIS A 129 -23.80 -5.22 -10.01
N THR A 130 -23.63 -5.20 -8.69
CA THR A 130 -24.65 -5.68 -7.73
C THR A 130 -25.94 -4.88 -7.86
N ALA A 131 -25.86 -3.56 -7.98
CA ALA A 131 -27.03 -2.71 -8.19
C ALA A 131 -27.73 -3.00 -9.54
N LEU A 132 -26.99 -3.40 -10.58
CA LEU A 132 -27.57 -3.82 -11.85
C LEU A 132 -28.28 -5.19 -11.73
N LEU A 133 -27.67 -6.13 -11.01
CA LEU A 133 -28.25 -7.45 -10.75
C LEU A 133 -29.59 -7.33 -10.01
N GLU A 134 -29.63 -6.54 -8.94
CA GLU A 134 -30.85 -6.32 -8.15
C GLU A 134 -31.98 -5.70 -8.99
N LYS A 135 -31.66 -4.74 -9.88
CA LYS A 135 -32.64 -4.15 -10.80
C LYS A 135 -33.18 -5.16 -11.80
N HIS A 136 -32.31 -6.00 -12.37
CA HIS A 136 -32.72 -7.04 -13.30
C HIS A 136 -33.62 -8.08 -12.62
N GLU A 137 -33.26 -8.52 -11.41
CA GLU A 137 -34.08 -9.46 -10.63
C GLU A 137 -35.44 -8.88 -10.24
N ALA A 138 -35.49 -7.59 -9.87
CA ALA A 138 -36.75 -6.92 -9.58
C ALA A 138 -37.69 -6.90 -10.80
N LEU A 139 -37.17 -6.68 -12.01
CA LEU A 139 -37.98 -6.74 -13.23
C LEU A 139 -38.51 -8.13 -13.51
N LEU A 140 -37.68 -9.17 -13.33
CA LEU A 140 -38.10 -10.56 -13.50
C LEU A 140 -39.28 -10.91 -12.56
N LEU A 141 -39.26 -10.42 -11.32
CA LEU A 141 -40.33 -10.65 -10.35
C LEU A 141 -41.65 -9.96 -10.73
N THR A 142 -41.60 -8.81 -11.41
CA THR A 142 -42.80 -8.11 -11.88
C THR A 142 -43.44 -8.74 -13.13
N GLY A 143 -42.80 -9.76 -13.71
CA GLY A 143 -43.27 -10.41 -14.94
C GLY A 143 -43.14 -9.54 -16.20
N THR A 144 -42.48 -8.39 -16.10
CA THR A 144 -42.30 -7.43 -17.20
C THR A 144 -41.20 -7.92 -18.14
N LYS A 145 -41.50 -8.94 -18.95
CA LYS A 145 -40.61 -9.38 -20.03
C LYS A 145 -40.76 -8.46 -21.23
N GLY A 146 -39.67 -7.83 -21.66
CA GLY A 146 -39.68 -6.88 -22.77
C GLY A 146 -38.32 -6.25 -23.05
N SER A 147 -38.31 -5.19 -23.87
CA SER A 147 -37.09 -4.49 -24.29
C SER A 147 -36.19 -4.06 -23.10
N ALA A 148 -36.78 -3.64 -21.98
CA ALA A 148 -36.05 -3.21 -20.79
C ALA A 148 -35.22 -4.33 -20.14
N ASP A 149 -35.76 -5.56 -20.11
CA ASP A 149 -35.09 -6.75 -19.56
C ASP A 149 -33.87 -7.11 -20.41
N ASN A 150 -34.05 -7.16 -21.74
CA ASN A 150 -32.97 -7.41 -22.69
C ASN A 150 -31.86 -6.34 -22.61
N ILE A 151 -32.21 -5.06 -22.46
CA ILE A 151 -31.23 -3.97 -22.31
C ILE A 151 -30.42 -4.14 -21.01
N LEU A 152 -31.07 -4.54 -19.91
CA LEU A 152 -30.37 -4.77 -18.64
C LEU A 152 -29.48 -6.00 -18.68
N GLN A 153 -29.93 -7.09 -19.29
CA GLN A 153 -29.12 -8.29 -19.50
C GLN A 153 -27.87 -7.99 -20.34
N GLN A 154 -28.01 -7.18 -21.40
CA GLN A 154 -26.86 -6.72 -22.20
C GLN A 154 -25.90 -5.86 -21.36
N ARG A 155 -26.42 -4.94 -20.54
CA ARG A 155 -25.58 -4.11 -19.65
C ARG A 155 -24.86 -4.95 -18.60
N LEU A 156 -25.50 -5.97 -18.05
CA LEU A 156 -24.88 -6.90 -17.09
C LEU A 156 -23.74 -7.71 -17.72
N THR A 157 -23.95 -8.14 -18.97
CA THR A 157 -22.93 -8.89 -19.72
C THR A 157 -21.72 -8.01 -20.02
N GLU A 158 -21.96 -6.79 -20.50
CA GLU A 158 -20.88 -5.83 -20.76
C GLU A 158 -20.15 -5.41 -19.47
N ASN A 159 -20.88 -5.21 -18.37
CA ASN A 159 -20.26 -4.89 -17.08
C ASN A 159 -19.42 -6.06 -16.55
N THR A 160 -19.90 -7.30 -16.70
CA THR A 160 -19.12 -8.51 -16.36
C THR A 160 -17.81 -8.55 -17.15
N ARG A 161 -17.85 -8.28 -18.46
CA ARG A 161 -16.65 -8.20 -19.31
C ARG A 161 -15.67 -7.12 -18.82
N GLN A 162 -16.17 -5.94 -18.49
CA GLN A 162 -15.35 -4.84 -17.95
C GLN A 162 -14.71 -5.23 -16.60
N LEU A 163 -15.45 -5.92 -15.73
CA LEU A 163 -14.92 -6.44 -14.48
C LEU A 163 -13.81 -7.48 -14.70
N LYS A 164 -13.92 -8.36 -15.70
CA LYS A 164 -12.84 -9.31 -16.04
C LYS A 164 -11.55 -8.60 -16.43
N VAL A 165 -11.64 -7.58 -17.29
CA VAL A 165 -10.47 -6.75 -17.67
C VAL A 165 -9.86 -6.05 -16.45
N LEU A 166 -10.72 -5.49 -15.58
CA LEU A 166 -10.27 -4.84 -14.36
C LEU A 166 -9.64 -5.82 -13.36
N HIS A 167 -10.16 -7.04 -13.26
CA HIS A 167 -9.60 -8.13 -12.47
C HIS A 167 -8.20 -8.51 -12.95
N GLU A 168 -8.00 -8.72 -14.25
CA GLU A 168 -6.68 -9.02 -14.81
C GLU A 168 -5.67 -7.90 -14.52
N MET A 169 -6.09 -6.65 -14.69
CA MET A 169 -5.26 -5.50 -14.34
C MET A 169 -4.94 -5.50 -12.84
N MET A 170 -5.93 -5.76 -11.97
CA MET A 170 -5.75 -5.81 -10.52
C MET A 170 -4.74 -6.88 -10.11
N CYS A 171 -4.83 -8.10 -10.68
CA CYS A 171 -3.88 -9.18 -10.42
C CYS A 171 -2.45 -8.74 -10.75
N ALA A 172 -2.23 -8.18 -11.95
CA ALA A 172 -0.92 -7.75 -12.40
C ALA A 172 -0.32 -6.63 -11.51
N VAL A 173 -1.11 -5.62 -11.15
CA VAL A 173 -0.61 -4.50 -10.33
C VAL A 173 -0.39 -4.91 -8.88
N THR A 174 -1.18 -5.84 -8.35
CA THR A 174 -1.00 -6.42 -7.02
C THR A 174 0.30 -7.22 -6.96
N GLU A 175 0.53 -8.12 -7.92
CA GLU A 175 1.79 -8.87 -8.01
C GLU A 175 3.01 -7.94 -8.10
N GLN A 176 2.92 -6.90 -8.93
CA GLN A 176 3.98 -5.90 -9.06
C GLN A 176 4.21 -5.15 -7.74
N ALA A 177 3.16 -4.70 -7.06
CA ALA A 177 3.27 -3.97 -5.79
C ALA A 177 3.92 -4.85 -4.71
N LEU A 178 3.49 -6.10 -4.58
CA LEU A 178 4.05 -7.05 -3.62
C LEU A 178 5.52 -7.35 -3.91
N ALA A 179 5.90 -7.53 -5.18
CA ALA A 179 7.29 -7.71 -5.56
C ALA A 179 8.16 -6.49 -5.16
N GLN A 180 7.66 -5.27 -5.38
CA GLN A 180 8.37 -4.04 -5.04
C GLN A 180 8.50 -3.83 -3.52
N LEU A 181 7.43 -4.13 -2.76
CA LEU A 181 7.42 -4.00 -1.30
C LEU A 181 8.36 -5.01 -0.63
N ARG A 182 8.35 -6.26 -1.10
CA ARG A 182 9.20 -7.35 -0.55
C ARG A 182 10.67 -7.22 -0.97
N GLN A 183 10.97 -6.62 -2.11
CA GLN A 183 12.36 -6.31 -2.50
C GLN A 183 13.01 -5.22 -1.62
N GLY A 184 12.20 -4.35 -1.01
CA GLY A 184 12.67 -3.35 -0.04
C GLY A 184 13.30 -3.95 1.22
N ASP A 185 13.05 -5.23 1.49
CA ASP A 185 13.52 -5.96 2.69
C ASP A 185 14.94 -6.53 2.52
N VAL A 186 15.49 -6.56 1.29
CA VAL A 186 16.74 -7.29 0.95
C VAL A 186 17.96 -6.36 0.78
N ARG A 187 17.88 -5.08 1.15
CA ARG A 187 19.04 -4.16 1.11
C ARG A 187 19.37 -3.60 2.47
#